data_AF-A0A3A8J4Y5-F1
#
_entry.id   AF-A0A3A8J4Y5-F1
#
_cell.length_a   1.000
_cell.length_b   1.000
_cell.length_c   1.000
_cell.angle_alpha   90.00
_cell.angle_beta   90.00
_cell.angle_gamma   90.00
#
_symmetry.space_group_name_H-M   'P 1'
#
loop_
_entity.id
_entity.type
_entity.pdbx_description
1 polymer ?
#
loop_
_entity_poly.entity_id
_entity_poly.type
_entity_poly.pdbx_seq_one_letter_code
_entity_poly.pdbx_strand_id
1 'polypeptide(L)' 'MDVKDATVQAALRQACEDAGLPESLRGCVYPLLRDPEGEWPSCCGGGCMPCSSTLTDVAVRTLELLGTPRRSPLPP' A
#
# COMPACT_ATOMS: atom_id res chain seq x y z
N MET A 1 -5.03 11.50 1.76
CA MET A 1 -5.24 11.05 3.16
C MET A 1 -4.03 11.43 4.01
N ASP A 2 -4.19 11.62 5.32
CA ASP A 2 -3.06 11.86 6.22
C ASP A 2 -2.50 10.52 6.73
N VAL A 3 -1.27 10.19 6.33
CA VAL A 3 -0.62 8.92 6.70
C VAL A 3 -0.19 8.88 8.16
N LYS A 4 -0.23 10.00 8.89
CA LYS A 4 0.08 10.03 10.33
C LYS A 4 -1.15 9.80 11.19
N ASP A 5 -2.34 9.79 10.60
CA ASP A 5 -3.58 9.45 11.29
C ASP A 5 -3.48 8.05 11.91
N ALA A 6 -3.93 7.93 13.17
CA ALA A 6 -3.83 6.68 13.91
C ALA A 6 -4.61 5.53 13.25
N THR A 7 -5.73 5.85 12.59
CA THR A 7 -6.56 4.87 11.86
C THR A 7 -5.83 4.37 10.62
N VAL A 8 -5.20 5.27 9.87
CA VAL A 8 -4.39 4.91 8.69
C VAL A 8 -3.18 4.07 9.09
N GLN A 9 -2.50 4.44 10.18
CA GLN A 9 -1.37 3.67 10.73
C GLN A 9 -1.78 2.29 11.22
N ALA A 10 -2.96 2.15 11.83
CA ALA A 10 -3.50 0.85 12.25
C ALA A 10 -3.84 -0.04 11.04
N ALA A 11 -4.53 0.51 10.05
CA ALA A 11 -4.87 -0.21 8.81
C ALA A 11 -3.62 -0.63 8.04
N LEU A 12 -2.63 0.26 7.92
CA LEU A 12 -1.35 -0.03 7.26
C LEU A 12 -0.58 -1.12 7.99
N ARG A 13 -0.54 -1.08 9.33
CA ARG A 13 0.12 -2.12 10.13
C ARG A 13 -0.49 -3.48 9.83
N GLN A 14 -1.81 -3.58 9.88
CA GLN A 14 -2.53 -4.82 9.62
C GLN A 14 -2.26 -5.32 8.18
N ALA A 15 -2.31 -4.44 7.18
CA ALA A 15 -2.00 -4.80 5.80
C ALA A 15 -0.55 -5.26 5.61
N CYS A 16 0.41 -4.64 6.30
CA CYS A 16 1.80 -5.09 6.28
C CYS A 16 1.99 -6.47 6.93
N GLU A 17 1.32 -6.74 8.04
CA GLU A 17 1.39 -8.04 8.70
C GLU A 17 0.82 -9.16 7.81
N ASP A 18 -0.32 -8.89 7.15
CA ASP A 18 -0.96 -9.82 6.21
C ASP A 18 -0.07 -10.14 4.99
N ALA A 19 0.59 -9.10 4.43
CA ALA A 19 1.49 -9.25 3.29
C ALA A 19 2.93 -9.65 3.65
N GLY A 20 3.26 -9.77 4.95
CA GLY A 20 4.62 -10.04 5.43
C GLY A 20 5.63 -8.91 5.16
N LEU A 21 5.16 -7.68 4.95
CA LEU A 21 6.03 -6.53 4.72
C LEU A 21 6.63 -6.04 6.06
N PRO A 22 7.97 -6.00 6.21
CA PRO A 22 8.60 -5.53 7.44
C PRO A 22 8.30 -4.04 7.69
N GLU A 23 8.23 -3.67 8.97
CA GLU A 23 7.87 -2.32 9.41
C GLU A 23 8.79 -1.23 8.84
N SER A 24 10.07 -1.56 8.62
CA SER A 24 11.07 -0.67 8.04
C SER A 24 10.72 -0.23 6.62
N LEU A 25 9.88 -0.99 5.91
CA LEU A 25 9.44 -0.71 4.54
C LEU A 25 8.07 -0.03 4.48
N ARG A 26 7.39 0.22 5.62
CA ARG A 26 6.11 0.95 5.67
C ARG A 26 6.19 2.34 5.05
N GLY A 27 7.33 3.01 5.23
CA GLY A 27 7.57 4.34 4.66
C GLY A 27 7.44 4.37 3.13
N CYS A 28 7.72 3.25 2.45
CA CYS A 28 7.58 3.12 1.00
C CYS A 28 6.12 3.14 0.54
N VAL A 29 5.17 2.84 1.43
CA VAL A 29 3.73 2.74 1.12
C VAL A 29 3.02 4.10 1.29
N TYR A 30 3.56 5.01 2.10
CA TYR A 30 2.99 6.34 2.33
C TYR A 30 2.64 7.16 1.07
N PRO A 31 3.50 7.24 0.03
CA PRO A 31 3.13 7.96 -1.19
C PRO A 31 1.90 7.35 -1.88
N LEU A 32 1.77 6.02 -1.86
CA LEU A 32 0.64 5.29 -2.48
C LEU A 32 -0.68 5.57 -1.75
N LEU A 33 -0.65 5.75 -0.43
CA LEU A 33 -1.83 6.11 0.39
C LEU A 33 -2.19 7.59 0.29
N ARG A 34 -1.19 8.46 0.08
CA ARG A 34 -1.41 9.89 -0.07
C ARG A 34 -2.13 10.19 -1.38
N ASP A 35 -1.72 9.52 -2.45
CA ASP A 35 -2.27 9.67 -3.80
C ASP A 35 -2.79 8.31 -4.33
N PRO A 36 -3.98 7.88 -3.89
CA PRO A 36 -4.53 6.57 -4.24
C PRO A 36 -4.92 6.48 -5.72
N GLU A 37 -5.18 7.59 -6.39
CA GLU A 37 -5.49 7.65 -7.82
C GLU A 37 -4.22 7.82 -8.69
N GLY A 38 -3.06 8.03 -8.05
CA GLY A 38 -1.78 8.26 -8.70
C GLY A 38 -1.17 7.04 -9.36
N GLU A 39 -0.10 7.27 -10.12
CA GLU A 39 0.63 6.23 -10.82
C GLU A 39 1.42 5.37 -9.81
N TRP A 40 1.07 4.08 -9.74
CA TRP A 40 1.72 3.14 -8.84
C TRP A 40 2.78 2.32 -9.59
N PRO A 41 3.90 1.97 -8.93
CA PRO A 41 4.98 1.26 -9.59
C PRO A 41 4.54 -0.15 -9.99
N SER A 42 4.71 -0.48 -11.27
CA SER A 42 4.46 -1.84 -11.78
C SER A 42 5.50 -2.82 -11.23
N CYS A 43 5.09 -4.06 -10.95
CA CYS A 43 6.02 -5.08 -10.50
C CYS A 43 7.03 -5.43 -11.60
N CYS A 44 8.33 -5.39 -11.24
CA CYS A 44 9.43 -5.75 -12.13
C CYS A 44 9.47 -7.25 -12.51
N GLY A 45 8.71 -8.11 -11.82
CA GLY A 45 8.74 -9.58 -11.96
C GLY A 45 10.01 -10.26 -11.45
N GLY A 46 11.05 -9.49 -11.11
CA GLY A 46 12.38 -10.00 -10.75
C GLY A 46 12.63 -10.27 -9.26
N GLY A 47 11.61 -10.25 -8.40
CA GLY A 47 11.79 -10.45 -6.95
C GLY A 47 12.59 -9.34 -6.27
N CYS A 48 12.59 -8.13 -6.85
CA CYS A 48 13.23 -6.93 -6.30
C CYS A 48 12.71 -6.67 -4.86
N MET A 49 13.57 -6.31 -3.90
CA MET A 49 13.17 -5.98 -2.52
C MET A 49 13.46 -4.51 -2.20
N PRO A 50 12.45 -3.70 -1.79
CA PRO A 50 11.02 -4.03 -1.66
C PRO A 50 10.35 -4.29 -3.01
N CYS A 51 9.54 -5.35 -3.09
CA CYS A 51 8.80 -5.65 -4.31
C CYS A 51 7.66 -4.64 -4.47
N SER A 52 7.62 -3.94 -5.61
CA SER A 52 6.57 -2.98 -5.92
C SER A 52 5.17 -3.60 -5.89
N SER A 53 5.07 -4.91 -6.18
CA SER A 53 3.81 -5.65 -6.04
C SER A 53 3.35 -5.73 -4.60
N THR A 54 4.26 -6.06 -3.66
CA THR A 54 3.93 -6.12 -2.22
C THR A 54 3.56 -4.74 -1.68
N LEU A 55 4.27 -3.69 -2.08
CA LEU A 55 3.94 -2.32 -1.66
C LEU A 55 2.55 -1.90 -2.17
N THR A 56 2.24 -2.25 -3.42
CA THR A 56 0.93 -2.02 -4.04
C THR A 56 -0.16 -2.81 -3.33
N ASP A 57 0.05 -4.10 -3.08
CA ASP A 57 -0.91 -4.96 -2.40
C ASP A 57 -1.26 -4.44 -0.99
N VAL A 58 -0.23 -4.08 -0.21
CA VAL A 58 -0.38 -3.43 1.09
C VAL A 58 -1.17 -2.12 0.98
N ALA A 59 -0.88 -1.29 -0.01
CA ALA A 59 -1.58 -0.03 -0.22
C ALA A 59 -3.06 -0.24 -0.58
N VAL A 60 -3.37 -1.17 -1.49
CA VAL A 60 -4.77 -1.54 -1.82
C VAL A 60 -5.48 -2.01 -0.56
N ARG A 61 -4.88 -2.96 0.17
CA ARG A 61 -5.49 -3.54 1.36
C ARG A 61 -5.74 -2.49 2.44
N THR A 62 -4.81 -1.56 2.62
CA THR A 62 -4.97 -0.42 3.55
C THR A 62 -6.16 0.45 3.15
N LEU A 63 -6.30 0.78 1.87
CA LEU A 63 -7.41 1.59 1.36
C LEU A 63 -8.77 0.88 1.48
N GLU A 64 -8.82 -0.44 1.27
CA GLU A 64 -10.02 -1.25 1.52
C GLU A 64 -10.44 -1.19 3.00
N LEU A 65 -9.49 -1.36 3.92
CA LEU A 65 -9.74 -1.30 5.37
C LEU A 65 -10.24 0.08 5.83
N LEU A 66 -9.84 1.14 5.13
CA LEU A 66 -10.27 2.52 5.39
C LEU A 66 -11.60 2.87 4.72
N GLY A 67 -12.21 1.95 3.96
CA GLY A 67 -13.46 2.19 3.24
C GLY A 67 -13.32 3.16 2.06
N THR A 68 -12.09 3.41 1.60
CA THR A 68 -11.77 4.27 0.46
C THR A 68 -11.05 3.47 -0.62
N PRO A 69 -11.68 2.38 -1.14
CA PRO A 69 -11.05 1.53 -2.14
C PRO A 69 -10.63 2.34 -3.35
N ARG A 70 -9.51 1.95 -3.95
CA ARG A 70 -8.93 2.63 -5.11
C ARG A 70 -9.99 2.73 -6.23
N ARG A 71 -10.21 3.94 -6.77
CA ARG A 71 -11.34 4.21 -7.67
C ARG A 71 -11.13 3.84 -9.13
N SER A 72 -9.91 3.85 -9.67
CA SER A 72 -9.59 3.25 -10.98
C SER A 72 -8.11 3.38 -11.38
N PRO A 73 -7.60 2.53 -12.30
CA PRO A 73 -7.92 1.12 -12.45
C PRO A 73 -6.87 0.21 -11.82
N LEU A 74 -7.32 -0.96 -11.35
CA LEU A 74 -6.57 -2.22 -11.33
C LEU A 74 -7.52 -3.26 -11.97
N PRO A 75 -7.44 -3.49 -13.30
CA PRO A 75 -7.09 -4.85 -13.79
C PRO A 75 -6.47 -4.90 -15.22
N PRO A 76 -6.03 -6.07 -15.74
CA PRO A 76 -5.37 -7.23 -15.11
C PRO A 76 -3.83 -7.13 -15.09
#